data_AF-A0A5M8FJN9-F1
#
_entry.id   AF-A0A5M8FJN9-F1
#
_cell.length_a   1.000
_cell.length_b   1.000
_cell.length_c   1.000
_cell.angle_alpha   90.00
_cell.angle_beta   90.00
_cell.angle_gamma   90.00
#
_symmetry.space_group_name_H-M   'P 1'
#
loop_
_entity.id
_entity.type
_entity.pdbx_description
1 polymer ?
#
loop_
_entity_poly.entity_id
_entity_poly.type
_entity_poly.pdbx_seq_one_letter_code
_entity_poly.pdbx_strand_id
1 'polypeptide(L)'
;MISVDQALAFRELALPYVLAMASLALWEGRRREATWWAAGSLAFAIGLALHAWMVSGHIGPEARAGGGWLALGGWAFVLAANQWNGLIIGAGVWLTALWVPLALLGAGALRDPLGHRLLLTVAGYSAAFLLFGRDNNSYWGLIYGPLVAVSLVFVPGALRTLWRRARGSLA
;
A
#
# COMPACT_ATOMS: atom_id res chain seq x y z
N MET A 1 1.08 22.43 7.59
CA MET A 1 0.48 21.10 7.37
C MET A 1 1.06 20.56 6.08
N ILE A 2 1.90 19.53 6.13
CA ILE A 2 2.54 18.95 4.94
C ILE A 2 1.43 18.26 4.12
N SER A 3 1.21 18.63 2.85
CA SER A 3 0.25 17.91 2.00
C SER A 3 0.81 16.53 1.66
N VAL A 4 -0.05 15.52 1.45
CA VAL A 4 0.42 14.14 1.25
C VAL A 4 1.33 14.00 0.04
N ASP A 5 1.20 14.85 -0.98
CA ASP A 5 2.10 14.91 -2.13
C ASP A 5 3.55 15.20 -1.74
N GLN A 6 3.76 16.02 -0.69
CA GLN A 6 5.09 16.33 -0.18
C GLN A 6 5.71 15.13 0.54
N ALA A 7 4.91 14.15 0.98
CA ALA A 7 5.44 12.91 1.56
C ALA A 7 6.23 12.09 0.54
N LEU A 8 5.91 12.18 -0.77
CA LEU A 8 6.71 11.56 -1.83
C LEU A 8 8.16 12.04 -1.82
N ALA A 9 8.39 13.33 -1.53
CA ALA A 9 9.73 13.90 -1.48
C ALA A 9 10.55 13.39 -0.28
N PHE A 10 9.89 12.92 0.78
CA PHE A 10 10.56 12.31 1.94
C PHE A 10 10.66 10.78 1.84
N ARG A 11 9.68 10.16 1.18
CA ARG A 11 9.61 8.70 1.06
C ARG A 11 8.79 8.30 -0.16
N GLU A 12 9.48 7.75 -1.16
CA GLU A 12 8.95 7.22 -2.41
C GLU A 12 7.85 6.16 -2.21
N LEU A 13 7.87 5.46 -1.07
CA LEU A 13 6.85 4.48 -0.71
C LEU A 13 5.47 5.09 -0.51
N ALA A 14 5.32 6.42 -0.46
CA ALA A 14 4.01 7.06 -0.46
C ALA A 14 3.27 6.93 -1.81
N LEU A 15 3.96 6.54 -2.89
CA LEU A 15 3.40 6.49 -4.25
C LEU A 15 2.15 5.61 -4.40
N PRO A 16 2.08 4.37 -3.85
CA PRO A 16 0.85 3.58 -3.90
C PRO A 16 -0.36 4.28 -3.29
N TYR A 17 -0.17 5.04 -2.21
CA TYR A 17 -1.25 5.84 -1.61
C TYR A 17 -1.69 6.98 -2.54
N VAL A 18 -0.73 7.74 -3.07
CA VAL A 18 -1.00 8.85 -3.99
C VAL A 18 -1.74 8.37 -5.24
N LEU A 19 -1.32 7.24 -5.82
CA LEU A 19 -1.99 6.63 -6.96
C LEU A 19 -3.39 6.12 -6.61
N ALA A 20 -3.59 5.57 -5.42
CA ALA A 20 -4.91 5.17 -4.94
C ALA A 20 -5.85 6.39 -4.82
N MET A 21 -5.38 7.50 -4.26
CA MET A 21 -6.18 8.73 -4.15
C MET A 21 -6.45 9.38 -5.52
N ALA A 22 -5.46 9.36 -6.42
CA ALA A 22 -5.64 9.82 -7.80
C ALA A 22 -6.74 9.01 -8.52
N SER A 23 -6.70 7.69 -8.37
CA SER A 23 -7.68 6.77 -8.97
C SER A 23 -9.09 7.03 -8.44
N LEU A 24 -9.23 7.28 -7.14
CA LEU A 24 -10.51 7.65 -6.55
C LEU A 24 -11.01 9.01 -7.03
N ALA A 25 -10.14 10.02 -7.08
CA ALA A 25 -10.53 11.35 -7.56
C ALA A 25 -11.01 11.30 -9.02
N LEU A 26 -10.39 10.47 -9.87
CA LEU A 26 -10.85 10.23 -11.23
C LEU A 26 -12.22 9.53 -11.25
N TRP A 27 -12.39 8.47 -10.46
CA TRP A 27 -13.64 7.73 -10.41
C TRP A 27 -14.82 8.56 -9.88
N GLU A 28 -14.58 9.40 -8.87
CA GLU A 28 -15.56 10.34 -8.31
C GLU A 28 -15.82 11.57 -9.19
N GLY A 29 -15.16 11.69 -10.36
CA GLY A 29 -15.31 12.84 -11.26
C GLY A 29 -14.68 14.14 -10.75
N ARG A 30 -13.84 14.08 -9.71
CA ARG A 30 -13.20 15.23 -9.06
C ARG A 30 -11.93 15.62 -9.83
N ARG A 31 -12.11 16.10 -11.06
CA ARG A 31 -11.02 16.40 -12.02
C ARG A 31 -9.91 17.29 -11.43
N ARG A 32 -10.27 18.34 -10.68
CA ARG A 32 -9.28 19.25 -10.06
C ARG A 32 -8.40 18.53 -9.04
N GLU A 33 -8.96 17.59 -8.28
CA GLU A 33 -8.18 16.80 -7.33
C GLU A 33 -7.28 15.81 -8.07
N ALA A 34 -7.81 15.11 -9.08
CA ALA A 34 -7.03 14.21 -9.91
C ALA A 34 -5.84 14.92 -10.58
N THR A 35 -6.02 16.16 -11.06
CA THR A 35 -4.93 16.94 -11.65
C THR A 35 -3.82 17.25 -10.64
N TRP A 36 -4.16 17.52 -9.38
CA TRP A 36 -3.15 17.77 -8.35
C TRP A 36 -2.38 16.52 -7.98
N TRP A 37 -3.05 15.38 -7.81
CA TRP A 37 -2.39 14.09 -7.58
C TRP A 37 -1.46 13.70 -8.74
N ALA A 38 -1.91 13.93 -9.98
CA ALA A 38 -1.10 13.65 -11.17
C ALA A 38 0.10 14.60 -11.28
N ALA A 39 -0.11 15.90 -11.02
CA ALA A 39 0.97 16.90 -11.03
C ALA A 39 2.03 16.61 -9.97
N GLY A 40 1.61 16.27 -8.73
CA GLY A 40 2.53 15.87 -7.66
C GLY A 40 3.32 14.61 -8.02
N SER A 41 2.66 13.59 -8.57
CA SER A 41 3.29 12.35 -9.03
C SER A 41 4.30 12.59 -10.14
N LEU A 42 3.96 13.45 -11.13
CA LEU A 42 4.83 13.81 -12.24
C LEU A 42 6.03 14.62 -11.76
N ALA A 43 5.82 15.61 -10.88
CA ALA A 43 6.90 16.40 -10.31
C ALA A 43 7.89 15.51 -9.53
N PHE A 44 7.38 14.55 -8.75
CA PHE A 44 8.20 13.55 -8.09
C PHE A 44 9.01 12.70 -9.07
N ALA A 45 8.38 12.17 -10.12
CA ALA A 45 9.05 11.36 -11.14
C ALA A 45 10.16 12.12 -11.87
N ILE A 46 9.91 13.38 -12.23
CA ILE A 46 10.92 14.27 -12.83
C ILE A 46 12.06 14.51 -11.85
N GLY A 47 11.76 14.83 -10.59
CA GLY A 47 12.77 15.03 -9.56
C GLY A 47 13.65 13.80 -9.34
N LEU A 48 13.05 12.61 -9.31
CA LEU A 48 13.77 11.34 -9.18
C LEU A 48 14.65 11.05 -10.41
N ALA A 49 14.15 11.33 -11.61
CA ALA A 49 14.92 11.16 -12.85
C ALA A 49 16.12 12.11 -12.91
N LEU A 50 15.92 13.39 -12.54
CA LEU A 50 17.00 14.36 -12.44
C LEU A 50 18.02 13.95 -11.38
N HIS A 51 17.56 13.49 -10.21
CA HIS A 51 18.43 12.97 -9.16
C HIS A 51 19.27 11.80 -9.65
N ALA A 52 18.64 10.80 -10.30
CA ALA A 52 19.32 9.65 -10.87
C ALA A 52 20.34 10.06 -11.94
N TRP A 53 20.01 11.03 -12.79
CA TRP A 53 20.92 11.56 -13.82
C TRP A 53 22.13 12.28 -13.21
N MET A 54 21.93 13.09 -12.18
CA MET A 54 23.03 13.78 -11.49
C MET A 54 23.96 12.81 -10.77
N VAL A 55 23.41 11.78 -10.12
CA VAL A 55 24.20 10.81 -9.37
C VAL A 55 24.87 9.79 -10.29
N SER A 56 24.28 9.43 -11.44
CA SER A 56 24.84 8.39 -12.32
C SER A 56 26.26 8.70 -12.80
N GLY A 57 26.59 9.98 -13.03
CA GLY A 57 27.94 10.42 -13.39
C GLY A 57 28.99 10.27 -12.26
N HIS A 58 28.54 10.04 -11.02
CA HIS A 58 29.39 9.87 -9.83
C HIS A 58 29.52 8.40 -9.39
N ILE A 59 28.86 7.47 -10.09
CA ILE A 59 28.93 6.03 -9.80
C ILE A 59 30.14 5.45 -10.55
N GLY A 60 31.25 5.25 -9.83
CA GLY A 60 32.45 4.59 -10.35
C GLY A 60 32.24 3.10 -10.64
N PRO A 61 33.08 2.47 -11.46
CA PRO A 61 32.96 1.04 -11.82
C PRO A 61 33.10 0.10 -10.62
N GLU A 62 33.78 0.53 -9.55
CA GLU A 62 33.89 -0.17 -8.27
C GLU A 62 32.72 0.05 -7.31
N ALA A 63 31.77 0.92 -7.66
CA ALA A 63 30.62 1.20 -6.80
C ALA A 63 29.75 -0.05 -6.66
N ARG A 64 29.42 -0.40 -5.40
CA ARG A 64 28.41 -1.43 -5.14
C ARG A 64 27.05 -0.90 -5.60
N ALA A 65 26.63 -1.30 -6.79
CA ALA A 65 25.27 -1.04 -7.25
C ALA A 65 24.28 -1.73 -6.28
N GLY A 66 23.41 -0.93 -5.65
CA GLY A 66 22.27 -1.49 -4.94
C GLY A 66 21.35 -2.20 -5.93
N GLY A 67 20.95 -3.44 -5.62
CA GLY A 67 19.94 -4.13 -6.43
C GLY A 67 18.65 -3.32 -6.54
N GLY A 68 18.02 -3.34 -7.70
CA GLY A 68 16.74 -2.65 -7.96
C GLY A 68 15.63 -3.11 -7.02
N TRP A 69 14.58 -2.31 -6.90
CA TRP A 69 13.45 -2.66 -6.03
C TRP A 69 12.51 -3.71 -6.60
N LEU A 70 12.50 -3.89 -7.92
CA LEU A 70 11.74 -4.96 -8.57
C LEU A 70 12.39 -6.30 -8.22
N ALA A 71 11.73 -7.07 -7.36
CA ALA A 71 12.25 -8.33 -6.83
C ALA A 71 11.31 -9.52 -7.06
N LEU A 72 10.04 -9.26 -7.39
CA LEU A 72 9.01 -10.29 -7.63
C LEU A 72 8.87 -11.28 -6.45
N GLY A 73 9.02 -10.79 -5.22
CA GLY A 73 8.96 -11.60 -4.00
C GLY A 73 7.58 -12.20 -3.69
N GLY A 74 6.54 -11.78 -4.42
CA GLY A 74 5.21 -12.37 -4.36
C GLY A 74 4.58 -12.28 -2.98
N TRP A 75 3.77 -13.29 -2.64
CA TRP A 75 3.04 -13.31 -1.37
C TRP A 75 3.97 -13.39 -0.15
N ALA A 76 5.13 -14.05 -0.28
CA ALA A 76 6.10 -14.16 0.81
C ALA A 76 6.57 -12.79 1.29
N PHE A 77 6.84 -11.86 0.37
CA PHE A 77 7.22 -10.50 0.74
C PHE A 77 6.07 -9.72 1.40
N VAL A 78 4.83 -9.87 0.91
CA VAL A 78 3.65 -9.25 1.55
C VAL A 78 3.52 -9.71 3.01
N LEU A 79 3.70 -11.00 3.28
CA LEU A 79 3.67 -11.55 4.64
C LEU A 79 4.81 -11.00 5.50
N ALA A 80 6.05 -11.02 4.99
CA ALA A 80 7.22 -10.48 5.69
C ALA A 80 7.05 -9.00 6.03
N ALA A 81 6.48 -8.21 5.11
CA ALA A 81 6.22 -6.80 5.34
C ALA A 81 5.21 -6.56 6.48
N ASN A 82 4.17 -7.39 6.56
CA ASN A 82 3.14 -7.26 7.59
C ASN A 82 3.57 -7.73 8.97
N GLN A 83 4.74 -8.38 9.11
CA GLN A 83 5.29 -8.74 10.43
C GLN A 83 5.69 -7.53 11.27
N TRP A 84 5.90 -6.38 10.63
CA TRP A 84 6.26 -5.12 11.28
C TRP A 84 5.05 -4.43 11.96
N ASN A 85 4.41 -5.15 12.89
CA ASN A 85 3.29 -4.68 13.71
C ASN A 85 3.42 -5.26 15.12
N GLY A 86 3.29 -4.43 16.15
CA GLY A 86 3.39 -4.85 17.56
C GLY A 86 2.43 -5.99 17.95
N LEU A 87 1.24 -6.05 17.36
CA LEU A 87 0.28 -7.15 17.58
C LEU A 87 0.82 -8.48 17.07
N ILE A 88 1.47 -8.50 15.90
CA ILE A 88 2.02 -9.71 15.30
C ILE A 88 3.32 -10.12 15.99
N ILE A 89 4.14 -9.15 16.39
CA ILE A 89 5.33 -9.39 17.21
C ILE A 89 4.94 -10.10 18.52
N GLY A 90 3.82 -9.70 19.15
CA GLY A 90 3.34 -10.33 20.38
C GLY A 90 2.59 -11.65 20.20
N ALA A 91 1.74 -11.76 19.16
CA ALA A 91 0.84 -12.90 18.99
C ALA A 91 1.37 -14.01 18.04
N GLY A 92 2.50 -13.76 17.37
CA GLY A 92 3.21 -14.72 16.54
C GLY A 92 3.01 -14.51 15.03
N VAL A 93 4.06 -14.81 14.26
CA VAL A 93 4.14 -14.54 12.81
C VAL A 93 3.11 -15.30 11.97
N TRP A 94 2.59 -16.42 12.45
CA TRP A 94 1.59 -17.22 11.74
C TRP A 94 0.30 -16.44 11.47
N LEU A 95 -0.02 -15.45 12.30
CA LEU A 95 -1.21 -14.60 12.12
C LEU A 95 -1.16 -13.77 10.83
N THR A 96 0.05 -13.44 10.34
CA THR A 96 0.22 -12.64 9.11
C THR A 96 -0.50 -13.24 7.90
N ALA A 97 -0.56 -14.57 7.82
CA ALA A 97 -1.22 -15.30 6.74
C ALA A 97 -2.72 -15.00 6.66
N LEU A 98 -3.36 -14.76 7.81
CA LEU A 98 -4.78 -14.40 7.91
C LEU A 98 -4.98 -12.89 7.90
N TRP A 99 -3.99 -12.14 8.39
CA TRP A 99 -4.08 -10.72 8.67
C TRP A 99 -4.42 -9.90 7.44
N VAL A 100 -3.67 -10.09 6.34
CA VAL A 100 -3.85 -9.29 5.11
C VAL A 100 -5.17 -9.63 4.40
N PRO A 101 -5.54 -10.92 4.17
CA PRO A 101 -6.84 -11.25 3.59
C PRO A 101 -8.02 -10.74 4.42
N LEU A 102 -7.95 -10.86 5.75
CA LEU A 102 -9.00 -10.34 6.63
C LEU A 102 -9.07 -8.82 6.57
N ALA A 103 -7.92 -8.12 6.52
CA ALA A 103 -7.91 -6.67 6.36
C ALA A 103 -8.55 -6.25 5.02
N LEU A 104 -8.26 -6.93 3.91
CA LEU A 104 -8.90 -6.67 2.62
C LEU A 104 -10.42 -6.90 2.69
N LEU A 105 -10.85 -7.98 3.35
CA LEU A 105 -12.27 -8.28 3.58
C LEU A 105 -12.95 -7.18 4.42
N GLY A 106 -12.32 -6.77 5.52
CA GLY A 106 -12.85 -5.74 6.41
C GLY A 106 -12.93 -4.37 5.72
N ALA A 107 -11.87 -3.96 5.02
CA ALA A 107 -11.88 -2.72 4.24
C ALA A 107 -12.96 -2.72 3.15
N GLY A 108 -13.13 -3.84 2.44
CA GLY A 108 -14.14 -3.98 1.38
C GLY A 108 -15.58 -4.15 1.88
N ALA A 109 -15.79 -4.32 3.19
CA ALA A 109 -17.12 -4.41 3.77
C ALA A 109 -17.79 -3.03 3.89
N LEU A 110 -16.98 -1.98 4.04
CA LEU A 110 -17.45 -0.60 4.03
C LEU A 110 -17.71 -0.14 2.59
N ARG A 111 -18.93 0.35 2.34
CA ARG A 111 -19.37 0.83 1.02
C ARG A 111 -19.44 2.35 0.93
N ASP A 112 -18.91 3.04 1.93
CA ASP A 112 -18.82 4.50 1.98
C ASP A 112 -17.47 4.99 1.40
N PRO A 113 -17.27 6.31 1.22
CA PRO A 113 -16.01 6.84 0.70
C PRO A 113 -14.77 6.45 1.52
N LEU A 114 -14.92 6.26 2.82
CA LEU A 114 -13.83 5.81 3.70
C LEU A 114 -13.40 4.38 3.36
N GLY A 115 -14.37 3.47 3.20
CA GLY A 115 -14.13 2.08 2.81
C GLY A 115 -13.39 1.94 1.50
N HIS A 116 -13.77 2.71 0.48
CA HIS A 116 -13.09 2.70 -0.81
C HIS A 116 -11.62 3.16 -0.69
N ARG A 117 -11.35 4.21 0.09
CA ARG A 117 -9.98 4.68 0.36
C ARG A 117 -9.16 3.63 1.09
N LEU A 118 -9.72 3.02 2.12
CA LEU A 118 -9.05 2.01 2.93
C LEU A 118 -8.74 0.77 2.07
N LEU A 119 -9.70 0.28 1.31
CA LEU A 119 -9.54 -0.87 0.43
C LEU A 119 -8.48 -0.62 -0.63
N LEU A 120 -8.58 0.48 -1.37
CA LEU A 120 -7.60 0.79 -2.44
C LEU A 120 -6.20 1.02 -1.89
N THR A 121 -6.07 1.60 -0.69
CA THR A 121 -4.75 1.79 -0.09
C THR A 121 -4.15 0.46 0.35
N VAL A 122 -4.88 -0.35 1.10
CA VAL A 122 -4.39 -1.65 1.59
C VAL A 122 -4.13 -2.59 0.41
N ALA A 123 -5.04 -2.67 -0.56
CA ALA A 123 -4.86 -3.47 -1.77
C ALA A 123 -3.71 -2.94 -2.64
N GLY A 124 -3.57 -1.62 -2.78
CA GLY A 124 -2.50 -1.00 -3.57
C GLY A 124 -1.11 -1.29 -3.02
N TYR A 125 -0.91 -1.17 -1.70
CA TYR A 125 0.34 -1.55 -1.05
C TYR A 125 0.59 -3.06 -1.16
N SER A 126 -0.41 -3.89 -0.88
CA SER A 126 -0.27 -5.35 -1.02
C SER A 126 0.09 -5.74 -2.45
N ALA A 127 -0.53 -5.14 -3.47
CA ALA A 127 -0.22 -5.40 -4.87
C ALA A 127 1.18 -4.92 -5.25
N ALA A 128 1.60 -3.73 -4.80
CA ALA A 128 2.95 -3.24 -5.02
C ALA A 128 3.99 -4.20 -4.39
N PHE A 129 3.73 -4.70 -3.19
CA PHE A 129 4.63 -5.63 -2.47
C PHE A 129 4.66 -7.05 -3.05
N LEU A 130 3.73 -7.42 -3.93
CA LEU A 130 3.90 -8.64 -4.73
C LEU A 130 5.08 -8.51 -5.72
N LEU A 131 5.36 -7.29 -6.19
CA LEU A 131 6.32 -7.02 -7.26
C LEU A 131 7.61 -6.38 -6.75
N PHE A 132 7.50 -5.50 -5.76
CA PHE A 132 8.56 -4.65 -5.26
C PHE A 132 8.91 -4.98 -3.81
N GLY A 133 10.20 -4.91 -3.49
CA GLY A 133 10.72 -5.12 -2.15
C GLY A 133 11.64 -6.33 -2.06
N ARG A 134 12.88 -6.08 -1.64
CA ARG A 134 13.91 -7.09 -1.42
C ARG A 134 13.84 -7.62 0.01
N ASP A 135 14.58 -8.68 0.32
CA ASP A 135 14.56 -9.33 1.64
C ASP A 135 14.88 -8.37 2.81
N ASN A 136 15.69 -7.34 2.57
CA ASN A 136 16.02 -6.30 3.56
C ASN A 136 15.00 -5.15 3.63
N ASN A 137 13.92 -5.20 2.87
CA ASN A 137 12.91 -4.15 2.77
C ASN A 137 11.61 -4.48 3.53
N SER A 138 11.55 -5.57 4.31
CA SER A 138 10.33 -5.96 5.03
C SER A 138 9.77 -4.84 5.91
N TYR A 139 10.63 -3.97 6.47
CA TYR A 139 10.21 -2.81 7.27
C TYR A 139 9.33 -1.81 6.49
N TRP A 140 9.24 -1.91 5.17
CA TRP A 140 8.32 -1.12 4.35
C TRP A 140 6.86 -1.29 4.78
N GLY A 141 6.48 -2.43 5.37
CA GLY A 141 5.13 -2.64 5.88
C GLY A 141 4.70 -1.65 6.98
N LEU A 142 5.64 -1.00 7.67
CA LEU A 142 5.33 0.06 8.64
C LEU A 142 4.51 1.20 8.05
N ILE A 143 4.64 1.46 6.74
CA ILE A 143 3.96 2.59 6.09
C ILE A 143 2.43 2.44 6.05
N TYR A 144 1.93 1.21 5.97
CA TYR A 144 0.50 0.94 5.80
C TYR A 144 -0.06 -0.02 6.86
N GLY A 145 0.80 -0.61 7.71
CA GLY A 145 0.41 -1.49 8.81
C GLY A 145 -0.72 -0.94 9.71
N PRO A 146 -0.76 0.36 10.06
CA PRO A 146 -1.88 0.93 10.80
C PRO A 146 -3.22 0.82 10.05
N LEU A 147 -3.22 0.99 8.72
CA LEU A 147 -4.43 0.87 7.90
C LEU A 147 -4.90 -0.59 7.80
N VAL A 148 -3.95 -1.53 7.75
CA VAL A 148 -4.27 -2.97 7.85
C VAL A 148 -4.96 -3.26 9.19
N ALA A 149 -4.43 -2.74 10.30
CA ALA A 149 -5.03 -2.92 11.63
C ALA A 149 -6.43 -2.27 11.74
N VAL A 150 -6.61 -1.05 11.24
CA VAL A 150 -7.92 -0.38 11.20
C VAL A 150 -8.93 -1.19 10.38
N SER A 151 -8.49 -1.78 9.26
CA SER A 151 -9.37 -2.59 8.41
C SER A 151 -9.93 -3.81 9.13
N LEU A 152 -9.17 -4.40 10.05
CA LEU A 152 -9.61 -5.56 10.82
C LEU A 152 -10.79 -5.29 11.75
N VAL A 153 -10.99 -4.04 12.17
CA VAL A 153 -12.15 -3.63 12.99
C VAL A 153 -13.47 -3.97 12.30
N PHE A 154 -13.50 -3.97 10.95
CA PHE A 154 -14.70 -4.19 10.16
C PHE A 154 -14.95 -5.66 9.78
N VAL A 155 -14.01 -6.56 10.08
CA VAL A 155 -14.09 -7.99 9.74
C VAL A 155 -15.33 -8.69 10.33
N PRO A 156 -15.69 -8.50 11.62
CA PRO A 156 -16.87 -9.16 12.17
C PRO A 156 -18.16 -8.81 11.43
N GLY A 157 -18.31 -7.54 11.01
CA GLY A 157 -19.45 -7.08 10.21
C GLY A 157 -19.46 -7.67 8.80
N ALA A 158 -18.28 -7.76 8.18
CA ALA A 158 -18.08 -8.39 6.87
C ALA A 158 -18.52 -9.86 6.88
N LEU A 159 -18.03 -10.64 7.86
CA LEU A 159 -18.34 -12.06 8.01
C LEU A 159 -19.83 -12.29 8.27
N ARG A 160 -20.47 -11.50 9.14
CA ARG A 160 -21.93 -11.56 9.37
C ARG A 160 -22.72 -11.31 8.09
N THR A 161 -22.26 -10.38 7.25
CA THR A 161 -22.92 -10.05 5.99
C THR A 161 -22.77 -11.18 4.97
N LEU A 162 -21.58 -11.73 4.81
CA LEU A 162 -21.34 -12.91 3.96
C LEU A 162 -22.18 -14.11 4.41
N TRP A 163 -22.21 -14.40 5.71
CA TRP A 163 -22.99 -15.50 6.27
C TRP A 163 -24.49 -15.35 6.02
N ARG A 164 -25.06 -14.16 6.23
CA ARG A 164 -26.48 -13.90 5.93
C ARG A 164 -26.80 -14.08 4.45
N ARG A 165 -25.92 -13.58 3.56
CA ARG A 165 -26.11 -13.72 2.11
C ARG A 165 -26.00 -15.18 1.67
N ALA A 166 -25.02 -15.92 2.16
CA ALA A 166 -24.85 -17.34 1.86
C ALA A 166 -26.06 -18.17 2.28
N ARG A 167 -26.67 -17.88 3.44
CA ARG A 167 -27.91 -18.55 3.87
C ARG A 167 -29.16 -18.10 3.10
N GLY A 168 -29.22 -16.82 2.72
CA GLY A 168 -30.34 -16.28 1.94
C GLY A 168 -30.33 -16.68 0.47
N SER A 169 -29.19 -17.09 -0.09
CA SER A 169 -29.09 -17.64 -1.45
C SER A 169 -29.38 -19.15 -1.53
N LEU A 170 -29.52 -19.83 -0.39
CA LEU A 170 -29.83 -21.26 -0.29
C LEU A 170 -31.31 -21.52 0.03
N ALA A 171 -32.13 -20.46 0.13
CA ALA A 171 -33.59 -20.50 0.31
C ALA A 171 -34.25 -19.97 -0.96
#